data_AF-A0A221MFM0-F1
#
_entry.id   AF-A0A221MFM0-F1
#
_cell.length_a   1.000
_cell.length_b   1.000
_cell.length_c   1.000
_cell.angle_alpha   90.00
_cell.angle_beta   90.00
_cell.angle_gamma   90.00
#
_symmetry.space_group_name_H-M   'P 1'
#
loop_
_entity.id
_entity.type
_entity.pdbx_description
1 polymer ?
#
loop_
_entity_poly.entity_id
_entity_poly.type
_entity_poly.pdbx_seq_one_letter_code
_entity_poly.pdbx_strand_id
1 'polypeptide(L)' 'MFKRVLKGWIPFVSGVLVVTFLMSLWQGEKVDWGFVITFSLAGLIGTFIGTVLRKASKKE' A
#
# COMPACT_ATOMS: atom_id res chain seq x y z
N MET A 1 -4.00 -7.13 -16.09
CA MET A 1 -3.07 -6.54 -15.09
C MET A 1 -3.82 -6.01 -13.88
N PHE A 2 -4.91 -5.25 -14.08
CA PHE A 2 -5.71 -4.66 -12.99
C PHE A 2 -6.21 -5.66 -11.93
N LYS A 3 -6.72 -6.83 -12.32
CA LYS A 3 -7.12 -7.90 -11.38
C LYS A 3 -5.99 -8.41 -10.47
N ARG A 4 -4.74 -8.45 -10.94
CA ARG A 4 -3.59 -8.86 -10.11
C ARG A 4 -3.19 -7.77 -9.14
N VAL A 5 -3.23 -6.51 -9.59
CA VAL A 5 -2.97 -5.34 -8.74
C VAL A 5 -4.02 -5.25 -7.64
N LEU A 6 -5.31 -5.36 -7.96
CA LEU A 6 -6.38 -5.39 -6.95
C LEU A 6 -6.23 -6.54 -5.95
N LYS A 7 -5.86 -7.74 -6.43
CA LYS A 7 -5.65 -8.90 -5.55
C LYS A 7 -4.48 -8.70 -4.57
N GLY A 8 -3.44 -7.95 -4.94
CA GLY A 8 -2.36 -7.56 -4.04
C GLY A 8 -2.70 -6.32 -3.19
N TRP A 9 -3.61 -5.47 -3.66
CA TRP A 9 -3.97 -4.23 -2.98
C TRP A 9 -4.87 -4.46 -1.77
N ILE A 10 -5.81 -5.41 -1.83
CA ILE A 10 -6.69 -5.77 -0.70
C ILE A 10 -5.90 -6.15 0.56
N PRO A 11 -4.95 -7.11 0.52
CA PRO A 11 -4.14 -7.44 1.70
C PRO A 11 -3.20 -6.30 2.11
N PHE A 12 -2.73 -5.48 1.17
CA PHE A 12 -1.93 -4.30 1.48
C PHE A 12 -2.71 -3.25 2.28
N VAL A 13 -3.90 -2.87 1.82
CA VAL A 13 -4.79 -1.93 2.52
C VAL A 13 -5.19 -2.49 3.88
N SER A 14 -5.48 -3.78 3.97
CA SER A 14 -5.75 -4.45 5.24
C SER A 14 -4.56 -4.38 6.19
N GLY A 15 -3.33 -4.58 5.70
CA GLY A 15 -2.11 -4.44 6.50
C GLY A 15 -1.89 -3.01 7.00
N VAL A 16 -2.08 -2.01 6.12
CA VAL A 16 -1.98 -0.59 6.50
C VAL A 16 -3.02 -0.25 7.57
N LEU A 17 -4.27 -0.70 7.42
CA LEU A 17 -5.32 -0.52 8.43
C LEU A 17 -4.93 -1.12 9.78
N VAL A 18 -4.43 -2.36 9.81
CA VAL A 18 -4.01 -3.02 11.05
C VAL A 18 -2.85 -2.27 11.72
N VAL A 19 -1.84 -1.86 10.95
CA VAL A 19 -0.69 -1.11 11.47
C VAL A 19 -1.12 0.24 12.02
N THR A 20 -1.95 1.00 11.29
CA THR A 20 -2.44 2.28 11.77
C THR A 20 -3.31 2.13 13.02
N PHE A 21 -4.12 1.07 13.10
CA PHE A 21 -4.93 0.79 14.28
C PHE A 21 -4.08 0.43 15.51
N LEU A 22 -3.06 -0.42 15.33
CA LEU A 22 -2.07 -0.74 16.37
C LEU A 22 -1.31 0.50 16.83
N MET A 23 -0.90 1.35 15.90
CA MET A 23 -0.16 2.59 16.21
C MET A 23 -1.04 3.59 16.96
N SER A 24 -2.30 3.74 16.56
CA SER A 24 -3.31 4.53 17.26
C SER A 24 -3.57 4.01 18.68
N LEU A 25 -3.67 2.68 18.86
CA LEU A 25 -3.78 2.07 20.19
C LEU A 25 -2.54 2.27 21.05
N TRP A 26 -1.35 2.25 20.43
CA TRP A 26 -0.07 2.41 21.13
C TRP A 26 0.19 3.85 21.57
N GLN A 27 -0.11 4.82 20.70
CA GLN A 27 0.11 6.24 20.96
C GLN A 27 -1.06 6.90 21.71
N GLY A 28 -2.22 6.22 21.79
CA GLY A 28 -3.45 6.79 22.34
C GLY A 28 -4.04 7.94 21.50
N GLU A 29 -3.49 8.16 20.30
CA GLU A 29 -3.91 9.22 19.37
C GLU A 29 -4.99 8.72 18.42
N LYS A 30 -5.77 9.64 17.86
CA LYS A 30 -6.77 9.31 16.84
C LYS A 30 -6.08 8.81 15.59
N VAL A 31 -6.72 7.85 14.92
CA VAL A 31 -6.30 7.35 13.60
C VAL A 31 -6.15 8.53 12.64
N ASP A 32 -4.93 8.76 12.16
CA ASP A 32 -4.66 9.75 11.13
C ASP A 32 -5.07 9.19 9.76
N TRP A 33 -6.29 9.51 9.35
CA TRP A 33 -6.86 9.06 8.08
C TRP A 33 -6.08 9.60 6.87
N GLY A 34 -5.43 10.77 7.02
CA GLY A 34 -4.56 11.35 5.99
C GLY A 34 -3.36 10.45 5.70
N PHE A 35 -2.74 9.92 6.74
CA PHE A 35 -1.64 8.97 6.66
C PHE A 35 -2.08 7.67 5.98
N VAL A 36 -3.24 7.10 6.36
CA VAL A 36 -3.78 5.88 5.73
C VAL A 36 -4.00 6.06 4.23
N ILE A 37 -4.59 7.18 3.84
CA ILE A 37 -4.85 7.51 2.42
C ILE A 37 -3.53 7.70 1.67
N THR A 38 -2.59 8.43 2.26
CA THR A 38 -1.27 8.71 1.66
C THR A 38 -0.47 7.43 1.48
N PHE A 39 -0.43 6.56 2.49
CA PHE A 39 0.26 5.26 2.41
C PHE A 39 -0.40 4.33 1.39
N SER A 40 -1.73 4.34 1.29
CA SER A 40 -2.47 3.58 0.27
C SER A 40 -2.10 4.03 -1.15
N LEU A 41 -2.06 5.35 -1.39
CA LEU A 41 -1.65 5.93 -2.67
C LEU A 41 -0.18 5.63 -2.99
N ALA A 42 0.71 5.80 -2.01
CA ALA A 42 2.13 5.50 -2.16
C ALA A 42 2.37 4.02 -2.51
N GLY A 43 1.65 3.09 -1.88
CA GLY A 43 1.72 1.66 -2.20
C GLY A 43 1.24 1.34 -3.62
N LEU A 44 0.20 2.02 -4.09
CA LEU A 44 -0.29 1.92 -5.47
C LEU A 44 0.74 2.39 -6.49
N ILE A 45 1.32 3.57 -6.26
CA ILE A 45 2.36 4.16 -7.12
C ILE A 45 3.61 3.28 -7.12
N GLY A 46 4.07 2.84 -5.95
CA GLY A 46 5.23 1.95 -5.82
C GLY A 46 5.04 0.61 -6.54
N THR A 47 3.85 0.02 -6.43
CA THR A 47 3.51 -1.22 -7.16
C THR A 47 3.53 -1.01 -8.67
N PHE A 48 3.05 0.14 -9.15
CA PHE A 48 3.07 0.49 -10.56
C PHE A 48 4.50 0.63 -11.08
N ILE A 49 5.32 1.42 -10.38
CA ILE A 49 6.73 1.64 -10.72
C ILE A 49 7.52 0.32 -10.69
N GLY A 50 7.38 -0.48 -9.64
CA GLY A 50 8.05 -1.77 -9.51
C GLY A 50 7.65 -2.76 -10.61
N THR A 51 6.38 -2.74 -11.03
CA THR A 51 5.91 -3.56 -12.16
C THR A 51 6.52 -3.11 -13.48
N VAL A 52 6.62 -1.80 -13.72
CA VAL A 52 7.23 -1.23 -14.93
C VAL A 52 8.73 -1.55 -14.97
N LEU A 53 9.46 -1.33 -13.87
CA LEU A 53 10.88 -1.67 -13.73
C LEU A 53 11.14 -3.15 -13.96
N ARG A 54 10.34 -4.03 -13.33
CA ARG A 54 10.47 -5.49 -13.52
C ARG A 54 10.24 -5.89 -14.97
N LYS A 55 9.33 -5.21 -15.68
CA LYS A 55 9.05 -5.47 -17.08
C LYS A 55 10.15 -4.94 -18.01
N ALA A 56 10.80 -3.83 -17.64
CA ALA A 56 11.96 -3.30 -18.34
C ALA A 56 13.19 -4.20 -18.18
N SER A 57 13.48 -4.64 -16.95
CA SER A 57 14.63 -5.50 -16.64
C SER A 57 14.53 -6.92 -17.20
N LYS A 58 13.31 -7.44 -17.44
CA LYS A 58 13.10 -8.75 -18.10
C LYS A 58 13.27 -8.72 -19.63
N LYS A 59 13.52 -7.55 -20.21
CA LYS A 59 13.62 -7.36 -21.66
C LYS A 59 15.08 -7.37 -22.15
N GLU A 60 16.04 -7.58 -21.25
CA GLU A 60 17.45 -7.88 -21.53
C GLU A 60 17.73 -9.38 -21.33
#